data_AF-A0A366LQ92-F1
#
_entry.id   AF-A0A366LQ92-F1
#
_cell.length_a   1.000
_cell.length_b   1.000
_cell.length_c   1.000
_cell.angle_alpha   90.00
_cell.angle_beta   90.00
_cell.angle_gamma   90.00
#
_symmetry.space_group_name_H-M   'P 1'
#
loop_
_entity.id
_entity.type
_entity.pdbx_description
1 polymer ?
#
loop_
_entity_poly.entity_id
_entity_poly.type
_entity_poly.pdbx_seq_one_letter_code
_entity_poly.pdbx_strand_id
1 'polypeptide(L)'
;MKITRSVLALAVGAAAMAGTLLTAPPAYADGFHDCWFGQRTPEAEPGYYEISGGSCDGSGFVDVDVKIRSGSAAGLYHCGHVFPWNGSLGGWRCVVIQP
;
A
#
# COMPACT_ATOMS: atom_id res chain seq x y z
N MET A 1 -24.12 35.71 27.61
CA MET A 1 -23.18 34.65 27.18
C MET A 1 -23.85 33.81 26.08
N LYS A 2 -23.41 33.95 24.82
CA LYS A 2 -23.91 33.14 23.68
C LYS A 2 -22.93 31.97 23.48
N ILE A 3 -23.23 30.84 24.10
CA ILE A 3 -22.43 29.61 24.00
C ILE A 3 -22.70 28.97 22.63
N THR A 4 -21.78 29.25 21.70
CA THR A 4 -21.11 28.24 20.85
C THR A 4 -21.94 27.08 20.29
N ARG A 5 -22.97 27.38 19.48
CA ARG A 5 -23.61 26.36 18.62
C ARG A 5 -22.64 25.74 17.60
N SER A 6 -21.62 26.47 17.18
CA SER A 6 -20.67 26.03 16.14
C SER A 6 -19.70 24.94 16.60
N VAL A 7 -19.40 24.86 17.91
CA VAL A 7 -18.40 23.92 18.45
C VAL A 7 -18.94 22.48 18.49
N LEU A 8 -20.24 22.30 18.74
CA LEU A 8 -20.86 20.98 18.71
C LEU A 8 -20.86 20.35 17.32
N ALA A 9 -21.10 21.13 16.27
CA ALA A 9 -21.15 20.62 14.89
C ALA A 9 -19.79 20.11 14.41
N LEU A 10 -18.70 20.79 14.79
CA LEU A 10 -17.32 20.37 14.50
C LEU A 10 -16.94 19.07 15.21
N ALA A 11 -17.36 18.90 16.47
CA ALA A 11 -17.05 17.69 17.24
C ALA A 11 -17.74 16.44 16.68
N VAL A 12 -18.99 16.56 16.22
CA VAL A 12 -19.74 15.44 15.63
C VAL A 12 -19.15 14.99 14.30
N GLY A 13 -18.73 15.94 13.46
CA GLY A 13 -18.09 15.61 12.17
C GLY A 13 -16.77 14.87 12.33
N ALA A 14 -15.92 15.31 13.27
CA ALA A 14 -14.64 14.64 13.54
C ALA A 14 -14.81 13.22 14.09
N ALA A 15 -15.79 13.01 14.97
CA ALA A 15 -16.10 11.69 15.52
C ALA A 15 -16.62 10.71 14.45
N ALA A 16 -17.43 11.20 13.50
CA ALA A 16 -17.94 10.38 12.40
C ALA A 16 -16.79 9.90 11.47
N MET A 17 -15.83 10.77 11.17
CA MET A 17 -14.66 10.43 10.33
C MET A 17 -13.68 9.49 11.05
N ALA A 18 -13.48 9.66 12.36
CA ALA A 18 -12.67 8.75 13.16
C ALA A 18 -13.33 7.36 13.26
N GLY A 19 -14.65 7.31 13.41
CA GLY A 19 -15.42 6.06 13.44
C GLY A 19 -15.26 5.23 12.15
N THR A 20 -15.26 5.88 10.97
CA THR A 20 -15.06 5.17 9.70
C THR A 20 -13.67 4.54 9.55
N LEU A 21 -12.63 5.13 10.15
CA LEU A 21 -11.27 4.55 10.14
C LEU A 21 -11.16 3.33 11.08
N LEU A 22 -11.93 3.31 12.16
CA LEU A 22 -11.96 2.21 13.13
C LEU A 22 -12.79 1.00 12.64
N THR A 23 -13.72 1.22 11.71
CA THR A 23 -14.57 0.16 11.15
C THR A 23 -14.15 -0.30 9.76
N ALA A 24 -13.11 0.29 9.18
CA ALA A 24 -12.55 -0.20 7.93
C ALA A 24 -12.01 -1.61 8.16
N PRO A 25 -12.50 -2.63 7.43
CA PRO A 25 -11.91 -3.96 7.51
C PRO A 25 -10.42 -3.86 7.16
N PRO A 26 -9.54 -4.68 7.78
CA PRO A 26 -8.15 -4.72 7.38
C PRO A 26 -8.10 -5.07 5.90
N ALA A 27 -7.44 -4.24 5.09
CA ALA A 27 -7.05 -4.64 3.74
C ALA A 27 -6.00 -5.74 3.93
N TYR A 28 -6.46 -6.99 3.91
CA TYR A 28 -5.57 -8.14 3.96
C TYR A 28 -4.93 -8.28 2.59
N ALA A 29 -3.60 -8.30 2.56
CA ALA A 29 -2.93 -8.76 1.37
C ALA A 29 -3.30 -10.24 1.14
N ASP A 30 -3.79 -10.57 -0.05
CA ASP A 30 -4.11 -11.96 -0.46
C ASP A 30 -2.83 -12.79 -0.70
N GLY A 31 -1.66 -12.15 -0.59
CA GLY A 31 -0.37 -12.83 -0.62
C GLY A 31 0.80 -11.92 -0.29
N PHE A 32 1.98 -12.51 -0.35
CA PHE A 32 3.23 -11.85 0.01
C PHE A 32 4.39 -12.38 -0.85
N HIS A 33 5.26 -11.46 -1.28
CA HIS A 33 6.52 -11.76 -1.97
C HIS A 33 7.70 -11.08 -1.28
N ASP A 34 8.80 -11.80 -1.11
CA ASP A 34 10.09 -11.28 -0.62
C ASP A 34 11.13 -11.38 -1.74
N CYS A 35 11.61 -10.24 -2.20
CA CYS A 35 12.56 -10.09 -3.30
C CYS A 35 13.90 -9.57 -2.79
N TRP A 36 15.00 -10.15 -3.29
CA TRP A 36 16.34 -9.71 -2.92
C TRP A 36 16.66 -8.29 -3.44
N PHE A 37 16.30 -8.00 -4.68
CA PHE A 37 16.57 -6.71 -5.31
C PHE A 37 15.40 -6.26 -6.20
N GLY A 38 15.28 -4.95 -6.43
CA GLY A 38 14.25 -4.43 -7.31
C GLY A 38 14.45 -2.98 -7.74
N GLN A 39 13.64 -2.58 -8.72
CA GLN A 39 13.58 -1.23 -9.26
C GLN A 39 12.13 -0.73 -9.25
N ARG A 40 11.94 0.58 -9.08
CA ARG A 40 10.61 1.20 -9.14
C ARG A 40 10.60 2.34 -10.14
N THR A 41 9.46 2.50 -10.81
CA THR A 41 9.16 3.64 -11.68
C THR A 41 7.83 4.25 -11.27
N PRO A 42 7.74 5.59 -11.12
CA PRO A 42 6.46 6.23 -10.82
C PRO A 42 5.48 6.02 -11.97
N GLU A 43 4.22 5.76 -11.63
CA GLU A 43 3.12 5.69 -12.60
C GLU A 43 2.58 7.10 -12.93
N ALA A 44 1.65 7.17 -13.89
CA ALA A 44 0.96 8.40 -14.23
C ALA A 44 0.13 8.96 -13.07
N GLU A 45 -0.42 8.08 -12.21
CA GLU A 45 -1.15 8.47 -11.02
C GLU A 45 -0.18 8.75 -9.85
N PRO A 46 -0.22 9.93 -9.22
CA PRO A 46 0.67 10.26 -8.12
C PRO A 46 0.54 9.29 -6.95
N GLY A 47 1.68 8.83 -6.44
CA GLY A 47 1.74 7.93 -5.28
C GLY A 47 1.74 6.44 -5.64
N TYR A 48 1.50 6.10 -6.91
CA TYR A 48 1.62 4.74 -7.42
C TYR A 48 2.93 4.52 -8.17
N TYR A 49 3.42 3.28 -8.09
CA TYR A 49 4.64 2.82 -8.71
C TYR A 49 4.40 1.50 -9.41
N GLU A 50 5.08 1.33 -10.54
CA GLU A 50 5.38 0.02 -11.09
C GLU A 50 6.70 -0.45 -10.46
N ILE A 51 6.73 -1.70 -9.99
CA ILE A 51 7.92 -2.30 -9.39
C ILE A 51 8.33 -3.54 -10.16
N SER A 52 9.64 -3.77 -10.21
CA SER A 52 10.22 -5.02 -10.67
C SER A 52 11.11 -5.58 -9.57
N GLY A 53 11.05 -6.89 -9.37
CA GLY A 53 11.82 -7.62 -8.37
C GLY A 53 12.56 -8.80 -9.00
N GLY A 54 13.68 -9.17 -8.40
CA GLY A 54 14.46 -10.34 -8.77
C GLY A 54 14.92 -11.14 -7.56
N SER A 55 15.09 -12.45 -7.77
CA SER A 55 15.26 -13.45 -6.71
C SER A 55 14.15 -13.33 -5.67
N CYS A 56 12.92 -13.44 -6.15
CA CYS A 56 11.70 -13.36 -5.36
C CYS A 56 11.19 -14.75 -4.99
N ASP A 57 10.76 -14.89 -3.74
CA ASP A 57 10.01 -16.02 -3.22
C ASP A 57 8.67 -15.52 -2.67
N GLY A 58 7.59 -16.29 -2.83
CA GLY A 58 6.27 -15.88 -2.36
C GLY A 58 5.11 -16.46 -3.14
N SER A 59 3.92 -15.96 -2.85
CA SER A 59 2.68 -16.35 -3.51
C SER A 59 1.64 -15.24 -3.47
N GLY A 60 0.68 -15.28 -4.40
CA GLY A 60 -0.38 -14.28 -4.57
C GLY A 60 -0.21 -13.48 -5.86
N PHE A 61 -1.32 -12.94 -6.36
CA PHE A 61 -1.39 -12.23 -7.64
C PHE A 61 -2.10 -10.89 -7.58
N VAL A 62 -3.06 -10.71 -6.67
CA VAL A 62 -3.89 -9.50 -6.53
C VAL A 62 -3.82 -9.06 -5.08
N ASP A 63 -3.82 -7.75 -4.83
CA ASP A 63 -3.75 -7.16 -3.49
C ASP A 63 -2.66 -7.82 -2.64
N VAL A 64 -1.41 -7.72 -3.08
CA VAL A 64 -0.27 -8.42 -2.47
C VAL A 64 0.74 -7.45 -1.90
N ASP A 65 1.36 -7.88 -0.80
CA ASP A 65 2.49 -7.16 -0.23
C ASP A 65 3.80 -7.66 -0.85
N VAL A 66 4.67 -6.73 -1.23
CA VAL A 66 5.97 -7.04 -1.84
C VAL A 66 7.07 -6.34 -1.04
N LYS A 67 7.95 -7.14 -0.43
CA LYS A 67 9.14 -6.66 0.25
C LYS A 67 10.34 -6.75 -0.68
N ILE A 68 11.04 -5.65 -0.86
CA ILE A 68 12.26 -5.58 -1.66
C ILE A 68 13.41 -5.15 -0.74
N ARG A 69 14.47 -5.95 -0.69
CA ARG A 69 15.58 -5.73 0.27
C ARG A 69 16.61 -4.73 -0.22
N SER A 70 16.80 -4.57 -1.53
CA SER A 70 17.85 -3.74 -2.12
C SER A 70 17.46 -3.14 -3.47
N GLY A 71 18.15 -2.07 -3.88
CA GLY A 71 17.89 -1.35 -5.13
C GLY A 71 17.01 -0.11 -4.95
N SER A 72 16.60 0.51 -6.06
CA SER A 72 15.82 1.77 -6.03
C SER A 72 14.40 1.57 -5.49
N ALA A 73 13.94 0.32 -5.47
CA ALA A 73 12.68 -0.09 -4.87
C ALA A 73 12.82 -0.72 -3.48
N ALA A 74 13.95 -0.57 -2.77
CA ALA A 74 14.02 -1.06 -1.39
C ALA A 74 12.85 -0.52 -0.55
N GLY A 75 12.26 -1.39 0.27
CA GLY A 75 11.08 -1.09 1.07
C GLY A 75 10.00 -2.16 0.97
N LEU A 76 8.83 -1.85 1.53
CA LEU A 76 7.64 -2.67 1.52
C LEU A 76 6.53 -1.93 0.75
N TYR A 77 5.91 -2.64 -0.18
CA TYR A 77 4.89 -2.14 -1.09
C TYR A 77 3.61 -2.94 -0.92
N HIS A 78 2.47 -2.28 -1.06
CA HIS A 78 1.20 -2.93 -1.30
C HIS A 78 0.83 -2.73 -2.76
N CYS A 79 0.69 -3.81 -3.52
CA CYS A 79 0.44 -3.80 -4.95
C CYS A 79 -0.95 -4.33 -5.27
N GLY A 80 -1.68 -3.61 -6.11
CA GLY A 80 -2.99 -4.08 -6.58
C GLY A 80 -2.88 -5.37 -7.40
N HIS A 81 -1.80 -5.56 -8.16
CA HIS A 81 -1.49 -6.86 -8.77
C HIS A 81 0.00 -7.07 -9.03
N VAL A 82 0.39 -8.34 -9.08
CA VAL A 82 1.75 -8.79 -9.43
C VAL A 82 1.70 -9.99 -10.37
N PHE A 83 2.79 -10.16 -11.12
CA PHE A 83 3.06 -11.32 -11.94
C PHE A 83 4.45 -11.88 -11.60
N PRO A 84 4.50 -12.95 -10.78
CA PRO A 84 5.74 -13.66 -10.50
C PRO A 84 6.04 -14.70 -11.58
N TRP A 85 7.29 -14.75 -12.05
CA TRP A 85 7.75 -15.74 -13.02
C TRP A 85 9.24 -16.02 -12.89
N ASN A 86 9.61 -17.28 -12.69
CA ASN A 86 11.00 -17.76 -12.60
C ASN A 86 11.90 -16.92 -11.65
N GLY A 87 11.39 -16.59 -10.46
CA GLY A 87 12.12 -15.80 -9.46
C GLY A 87 12.19 -14.30 -9.77
N SER A 88 11.57 -13.84 -10.85
CA SER A 88 11.33 -12.42 -11.13
C SER A 88 9.89 -12.06 -10.77
N LEU A 89 9.64 -10.78 -10.52
CA LEU A 89 8.30 -10.26 -10.23
C LEU A 89 8.11 -8.91 -10.93
N GLY A 90 6.97 -8.75 -11.63
CA GLY A 90 6.44 -7.43 -12.00
C GLY A 90 5.26 -7.09 -11.11
N GLY A 91 5.16 -5.84 -10.66
CA GLY A 91 4.07 -5.36 -9.82
C GLY A 91 3.60 -4.00 -10.27
N TRP A 92 2.28 -3.77 -10.19
CA TRP A 92 1.64 -2.56 -10.68
C TRP A 92 0.64 -2.03 -9.66
N ARG A 93 0.35 -0.74 -9.77
CA ARG A 93 -0.44 0.02 -8.81
C ARG A 93 0.09 -0.20 -7.39
N CYS A 94 1.41 -0.15 -7.23
CA CYS A 94 2.06 -0.35 -5.95
C CYS A 94 2.19 0.95 -5.19
N VAL A 95 1.83 0.94 -3.92
CA VAL A 95 2.02 2.05 -2.99
C VAL A 95 3.07 1.67 -1.94
N VAL A 96 3.91 2.61 -1.56
CA VAL A 96 4.89 2.39 -0.48
C VAL A 96 4.15 2.35 0.85
N ILE A 97 4.24 1.24 1.57
CA ILE A 97 3.71 1.11 2.92
C ILE A 97 4.80 1.29 3.98
N GLN A 98 6.05 0.90 3.68
CA GLN A 98 7.22 1.21 4.50
C GLN A 98 8.44 1.47 3.60
N PRO A 99 9.12 2.63 3.73
CA PRO A 99 10.30 2.93 2.93
C PRO A 99 11.54 2.14 3.36
#